data_AF-A0A4Q3CIJ4-F1
#
_entry.id   AF-A0A4Q3CIJ4-F1
#
_cell.length_a   1.000
_cell.length_b   1.000
_cell.length_c   1.000
_cell.angle_alpha   90.00
_cell.angle_beta   90.00
_cell.angle_gamma   90.00
#
_symmetry.space_group_name_H-M   'P 1'
#
loop_
_entity.id
_entity.type
_entity.pdbx_description
1 polymer ?
#
loop_
_entity_poly.entity_id
_entity_poly.type
_entity_poly.pdbx_seq_one_letter_code
_entity_poly.pdbx_strand_id
1 'polypeptide(L)'
;PVRGVQAGGLDPILAKGVLAGLIRHPAEIARHMEVLGSLRNASGALGKLFEAVIDVALEDRQLDSGKVLTILARSGFDSVASDLLRADMLPFSFTRSQAVDEAKAREDLTEAIAVMVAQPAVDAALAEATAALSEDMTEEAYARQQALSRQRQELEARLANLMLADDENLDE
;
A
#
# COMPACT_ATOMS: atom_id res chain seq x y z
N PRO A 1 -10.10 -12.70 12.98
CA PRO A 1 -9.74 -13.00 11.57
C PRO A 1 -8.21 -12.99 11.39
N VAL A 2 -7.66 -14.10 10.91
CA VAL A 2 -6.22 -14.26 10.68
C VAL A 2 -5.75 -13.33 9.56
N ARG A 3 -4.97 -12.30 9.91
CA ARG A 3 -4.16 -11.58 8.92
C ARG A 3 -3.13 -12.58 8.41
N GLY A 4 -3.38 -13.11 7.22
CA GLY A 4 -2.41 -13.93 6.52
C GLY A 4 -1.22 -13.05 6.15
N VAL A 5 -0.21 -13.05 7.02
CA VAL A 5 1.13 -12.54 6.69
C VAL A 5 1.64 -13.41 5.54
N GLN A 6 1.42 -12.95 4.31
CA GLN A 6 2.00 -13.59 3.13
C GLN A 6 3.49 -13.29 3.17
N ALA A 7 4.29 -14.33 3.42
CA ALA A 7 5.73 -14.25 3.35
C ALA A 7 6.14 -13.73 1.96
N GLY A 8 6.69 -12.52 1.91
CA GLY A 8 7.33 -11.94 0.73
C GLY A 8 6.42 -11.27 -0.30
N GLY A 9 5.15 -11.00 0.03
CA GLY A 9 4.23 -10.29 -0.87
C GLY A 9 3.71 -8.98 -0.26
N LEU A 10 3.57 -7.94 -1.10
CA LEU A 10 2.84 -6.73 -0.74
C LEU A 10 1.45 -7.10 -0.20
N ASP A 11 1.06 -6.54 0.95
CA ASP A 11 -0.26 -6.80 1.55
C ASP A 11 -1.36 -6.40 0.55
N PRO A 12 -2.19 -7.35 0.07
CA PRO A 12 -3.23 -7.06 -0.91
C PRO A 12 -4.24 -6.02 -0.44
N ILE A 13 -4.50 -5.94 0.87
CA ILE A 13 -5.43 -4.96 1.46
C ILE A 13 -4.81 -3.57 1.40
N LEU A 14 -3.55 -3.43 1.82
CA LEU A 14 -2.82 -2.16 1.74
C LEU A 14 -2.70 -1.69 0.29
N ALA A 15 -2.33 -2.58 -0.62
CA ALA A 15 -2.15 -2.24 -2.03
C ALA A 15 -3.46 -1.79 -2.68
N LYS A 16 -4.58 -2.48 -2.41
CA LYS A 16 -5.92 -2.06 -2.85
C LYS A 16 -6.31 -0.70 -2.26
N GLY A 17 -6.04 -0.50 -0.97
CA GLY A 17 -6.27 0.77 -0.29
C GLY A 17 -5.54 1.91 -0.97
N VAL A 18 -4.22 1.77 -1.13
CA VAL A 18 -3.37 2.81 -1.75
C VAL A 18 -3.86 3.13 -3.16
N LEU A 19 -4.19 2.13 -3.98
CA LEU A 19 -4.72 2.36 -5.32
C LEU A 19 -6.03 3.14 -5.31
N ALA A 20 -6.97 2.78 -4.44
CA ALA A 20 -8.22 3.53 -4.32
C ALA A 20 -7.99 4.97 -3.82
N GLY A 21 -7.07 5.15 -2.87
CA GLY A 21 -6.64 6.46 -2.38
C GLY A 21 -6.01 7.32 -3.47
N LEU A 22 -5.15 6.76 -4.33
CA LEU A 22 -4.52 7.47 -5.45
C LEU A 22 -5.55 7.89 -6.50
N ILE A 23 -6.53 7.04 -6.83
CA ILE A 23 -7.61 7.38 -7.77
C ILE A 23 -8.49 8.52 -7.23
N ARG A 24 -8.66 8.58 -5.90
CA ARG A 24 -9.45 9.61 -5.21
C ARG A 24 -8.66 10.90 -4.99
N HIS A 25 -7.35 10.80 -4.77
CA HIS A 25 -6.44 11.92 -4.55
C HIS A 25 -5.38 11.97 -5.65
N PRO A 26 -5.76 12.24 -6.91
CA PRO A 26 -4.86 12.18 -8.06
C PRO A 26 -3.66 13.13 -7.96
N ALA A 27 -3.79 14.24 -7.23
CA ALA A 27 -2.68 15.17 -6.98
C ALA A 27 -1.52 14.49 -6.23
N GLU A 28 -1.78 13.47 -5.42
CA GLU A 28 -0.75 12.71 -4.70
C GLU A 28 0.05 11.77 -5.63
N ILE A 29 -0.52 11.36 -6.77
CA ILE A 29 0.22 10.57 -7.78
C ILE A 29 1.43 11.38 -8.28
N ALA A 30 1.19 12.65 -8.63
CA ALA A 30 2.26 13.55 -9.10
C ALA A 30 3.33 13.81 -8.03
N ARG A 31 2.92 13.89 -6.75
CA ARG A 31 3.82 14.14 -5.61
C ARG A 31 4.71 12.95 -5.28
N HIS A 32 4.20 11.74 -5.48
CA HIS A 32 4.89 10.49 -5.14
C HIS A 32 5.45 9.76 -6.36
N MET A 33 5.59 10.43 -7.52
CA MET A 33 6.00 9.81 -8.79
C MET A 33 7.29 8.98 -8.73
N GLU A 34 8.30 9.46 -8.01
CA GLU A 34 9.59 8.75 -7.85
C GLU A 34 9.40 7.44 -7.08
N VAL A 35 8.68 7.52 -5.96
CA VAL A 35 8.38 6.41 -5.06
C VAL A 35 7.44 5.40 -5.72
N LEU A 36 6.39 5.86 -6.38
CA LEU A 36 5.46 5.01 -7.14
C LEU A 36 6.15 4.38 -8.35
N GLY A 37 7.15 5.06 -8.92
CA GLY A 37 7.98 4.54 -10.00
C GLY A 37 8.76 3.28 -9.61
N SER A 38 9.22 3.16 -8.36
CA SER A 38 9.88 1.94 -7.90
C SER A 38 8.91 0.76 -7.78
N LEU A 39 7.63 1.02 -7.48
CA LEU A 39 6.58 0.01 -7.40
C LEU A 39 6.14 -0.52 -8.76
N ARG A 40 6.25 0.26 -9.85
CA ARG A 40 6.03 -0.26 -11.21
C ARG A 40 6.96 -1.41 -11.57
N ASN A 41 8.17 -1.39 -11.00
CA ASN A 41 9.15 -2.46 -11.20
C ASN A 41 8.83 -3.71 -10.37
N ALA A 42 7.80 -3.68 -9.51
CA ALA A 42 7.35 -4.86 -8.81
C ALA A 42 6.70 -5.84 -9.80
N SER A 43 7.27 -7.04 -9.89
CA SER A 43 6.78 -8.10 -10.78
C SER A 43 5.36 -8.54 -10.43
N GLY A 44 4.49 -8.69 -11.43
CA GLY A 44 3.19 -9.37 -11.28
C GLY A 44 1.98 -8.49 -11.61
N ALA A 45 0.79 -8.99 -11.29
CA ALA A 45 -0.48 -8.32 -11.60
C ALA A 45 -0.62 -6.97 -10.88
N LEU A 46 -0.04 -6.84 -9.69
CA LEU A 46 -0.11 -5.63 -8.89
C LEU A 46 0.74 -4.48 -9.47
N GLY A 47 1.97 -4.76 -9.93
CA GLY A 47 2.81 -3.76 -10.59
C GLY A 47 2.18 -3.21 -11.87
N LYS A 48 1.61 -4.09 -12.71
CA LYS A 48 0.87 -3.70 -13.93
C LYS A 48 -0.35 -2.83 -13.62
N LEU A 49 -0.98 -3.06 -12.48
CA LEU A 49 -2.13 -2.27 -12.04
C LEU A 49 -1.72 -0.88 -11.58
N PHE A 50 -0.64 -0.77 -10.79
CA PHE A 50 -0.05 0.52 -10.43
C PHE A 50 0.36 1.31 -11.67
N GLU A 51 1.01 0.65 -12.63
CA GLU A 51 1.38 1.24 -13.92
C GLU A 51 0.15 1.81 -14.64
N ALA A 52 -0.92 1.02 -14.82
CA ALA A 52 -2.13 1.46 -15.49
C ALA A 52 -2.81 2.65 -14.79
N VAL A 53 -2.88 2.67 -13.46
CA VAL A 53 -3.47 3.80 -12.71
C VAL A 53 -2.63 5.06 -12.85
N ILE A 54 -1.30 4.95 -12.77
CA ILE A 54 -0.40 6.09 -12.90
C ILE A 54 -0.46 6.64 -14.33
N ASP A 55 -0.47 5.79 -15.35
CA ASP A 55 -0.51 6.22 -16.76
C ASP A 55 -1.80 6.99 -17.06
N VAL A 56 -2.95 6.48 -16.61
CA VAL A 56 -4.23 7.19 -16.71
C VAL A 56 -4.18 8.56 -16.02
N ALA A 57 -3.52 8.62 -14.86
CA ALA A 57 -3.37 9.86 -14.12
C ALA A 57 -2.40 10.87 -14.75
N LEU A 58 -1.43 10.41 -15.53
CA LEU A 58 -0.56 11.29 -16.29
C LEU A 58 -1.25 11.81 -17.55
N GLU A 59 -2.14 11.03 -18.17
CA GLU A 59 -2.88 11.42 -19.37
C GLU A 59 -4.00 12.43 -19.11
N ASP A 60 -4.75 12.30 -18.01
CA ASP A 60 -5.88 13.20 -17.70
C ASP A 60 -5.57 14.14 -16.52
N ARG A 61 -5.27 15.42 -16.80
CA ARG A 61 -5.06 16.45 -15.76
C ARG A 61 -6.32 16.73 -14.93
N GLN A 62 -7.50 16.27 -15.35
CA GLN A 62 -8.77 16.40 -14.62
C GLN A 62 -9.34 15.03 -14.22
N LEU A 63 -8.47 14.10 -13.83
CA LEU A 63 -8.79 12.76 -13.29
C LEU A 63 -10.19 12.65 -12.67
N ASP A 64 -11.09 12.07 -13.46
CA ASP A 64 -12.39 11.61 -13.02
C ASP A 64 -12.26 10.15 -12.61
N SER A 65 -12.48 9.86 -11.33
CA SER A 65 -12.42 8.50 -10.78
C SER A 65 -13.28 7.51 -11.58
N GLY A 66 -14.41 7.95 -12.13
CA GLY A 66 -15.26 7.14 -13.01
C GLY A 66 -14.59 6.80 -14.35
N LYS A 67 -13.83 7.74 -14.93
CA LYS A 67 -13.04 7.48 -16.14
C LYS A 67 -11.89 6.53 -15.88
N VAL A 68 -11.20 6.65 -14.74
CA VAL A 68 -10.10 5.73 -14.38
C VAL A 68 -10.60 4.30 -14.32
N LEU A 69 -11.71 4.07 -13.62
CA LEU A 69 -12.33 2.75 -13.52
C LEU A 69 -12.76 2.21 -14.89
N THR A 70 -13.30 3.08 -15.75
CA THR A 70 -13.68 2.72 -17.12
C THR A 70 -12.46 2.33 -17.97
N ILE A 71 -11.33 3.03 -17.84
CA ILE A 71 -10.10 2.71 -18.59
C ILE A 71 -9.49 1.40 -18.07
N LEU A 72 -9.48 1.18 -16.76
CA LEU A 72 -9.02 -0.08 -16.16
C LEU A 72 -9.85 -1.27 -16.66
N ALA A 73 -11.18 -1.15 -16.63
CA ALA A 73 -12.10 -2.16 -17.16
C ALA A 73 -11.79 -2.47 -18.64
N ARG A 74 -11.71 -1.44 -19.49
CA ARG A 74 -11.37 -1.60 -20.92
C ARG A 74 -9.98 -2.20 -21.17
N SER A 75 -9.06 -2.08 -20.23
CA SER A 75 -7.70 -2.61 -20.31
C SER A 75 -7.58 -4.05 -19.79
N GLY A 76 -8.71 -4.70 -19.45
CA GLY A 76 -8.75 -6.07 -18.96
C GLY A 76 -8.61 -6.22 -17.44
N PHE A 77 -8.73 -5.13 -16.70
CA PHE A 77 -8.70 -5.12 -15.23
C PHE A 77 -10.10 -4.98 -14.61
N ASP A 78 -11.14 -5.52 -15.24
CA ASP A 78 -12.55 -5.40 -14.78
C ASP A 78 -12.76 -5.84 -13.32
N SER A 79 -12.15 -6.96 -12.91
CA SER A 79 -12.23 -7.45 -11.53
C SER A 79 -11.60 -6.47 -10.55
N VAL A 80 -10.53 -5.80 -10.95
CA VAL A 80 -9.85 -4.81 -10.13
C VAL A 80 -10.65 -3.52 -10.06
N ALA A 81 -11.21 -3.04 -11.18
CA ALA A 81 -12.09 -1.88 -11.19
C ALA A 81 -13.29 -2.10 -10.26
N SER A 82 -13.86 -3.31 -10.27
CA SER A 82 -14.94 -3.72 -9.37
C SER A 82 -14.50 -3.75 -7.90
N ASP A 83 -13.29 -4.24 -7.61
CA ASP A 83 -12.73 -4.25 -6.26
C ASP A 83 -12.42 -2.85 -5.74
N LEU A 84 -11.92 -1.95 -6.60
CA LEU A 84 -11.62 -0.56 -6.26
C LEU A 84 -12.90 0.24 -5.98
N LEU A 85 -14.01 -0.06 -6.67
CA LEU A 85 -15.32 0.49 -6.34
C LEU A 85 -15.80 0.10 -4.93
N ARG A 86 -15.33 -1.02 -4.40
CA ARG A 86 -15.66 -1.51 -3.05
C ARG A 86 -14.59 -1.16 -2.02
N ALA A 87 -13.53 -0.48 -2.43
CA ALA A 87 -12.41 -0.15 -1.56
C ALA A 87 -12.77 0.95 -0.53
N ASP A 88 -13.88 1.64 -0.74
CA ASP A 88 -14.52 2.52 0.25
C ASP A 88 -14.92 1.79 1.55
N MET A 89 -15.02 0.46 1.50
CA MET A 89 -15.23 -0.41 2.67
C MET A 89 -13.92 -0.81 3.37
N LEU A 90 -12.76 -0.45 2.83
CA LEU A 90 -11.48 -0.71 3.49
C LEU A 90 -11.32 0.20 4.71
N PRO A 91 -10.58 -0.25 5.74
CA PRO A 91 -10.42 0.49 6.99
C PRO A 91 -9.38 1.61 6.85
N PHE A 92 -9.41 2.41 5.78
CA PHE A 92 -8.46 3.51 5.58
C PHE A 92 -9.20 4.82 5.38
N SER A 93 -8.73 5.89 6.03
CA SER A 93 -9.34 7.23 5.92
C SER A 93 -9.40 7.72 4.47
N PHE A 94 -8.33 7.48 3.69
CA PHE A 94 -8.19 7.90 2.30
C PHE A 94 -9.00 7.11 1.27
N THR A 95 -9.65 6.01 1.65
CA THR A 95 -10.57 5.30 0.75
C THR A 95 -12.02 5.76 0.91
N ARG A 96 -12.35 6.45 2.03
CA ARG A 96 -13.71 6.89 2.34
C ARG A 96 -14.15 8.05 1.44
N SER A 97 -15.42 8.02 1.04
CA SER A 97 -15.97 9.03 0.14
C SER A 97 -16.27 10.38 0.77
N GLN A 98 -16.52 10.37 2.08
CA GLN A 98 -16.86 11.51 2.92
C GLN A 98 -15.86 11.66 4.06
N ALA A 99 -14.56 11.45 3.80
CA ALA A 99 -13.54 11.66 4.83
C ALA A 99 -13.71 13.06 5.43
N VAL A 100 -13.98 13.11 6.75
CA VAL A 100 -14.29 14.34 7.49
C VAL A 100 -13.10 15.32 7.43
N ASP A 101 -11.89 14.79 7.26
CA ASP A 101 -10.65 15.55 7.10
C ASP A 101 -9.87 15.06 5.87
N GLU A 102 -9.95 15.82 4.78
CA GLU A 102 -9.25 15.52 3.53
C GLU A 102 -7.72 15.72 3.65
N ALA A 103 -7.26 16.62 4.53
CA ALA A 103 -5.82 16.80 4.75
C ALA A 103 -5.25 15.57 5.45
N LYS A 104 -5.94 15.08 6.50
CA LYS A 104 -5.57 13.86 7.20
C LYS A 104 -5.58 12.63 6.29
N ALA A 105 -6.58 12.51 5.41
CA ALA A 105 -6.63 11.44 4.42
C ALA A 105 -5.39 11.44 3.49
N ARG A 106 -4.94 12.61 3.02
CA ARG A 106 -3.73 12.71 2.18
C ARG A 106 -2.45 12.36 2.95
N GLU A 107 -2.35 12.76 4.21
CA GLU A 107 -1.24 12.38 5.09
C GLU A 107 -1.20 10.87 5.31
N ASP A 108 -2.36 10.26 5.60
CA ASP A 108 -2.47 8.81 5.80
C ASP A 108 -2.15 8.04 4.52
N LEU A 109 -2.57 8.54 3.35
CA LEU A 109 -2.21 7.96 2.05
C LEU A 109 -0.70 8.03 1.81
N THR A 110 -0.08 9.14 2.18
CA THR A 110 1.38 9.33 2.05
C THR A 110 2.14 8.32 2.93
N GLU A 111 1.73 8.15 4.18
CA GLU A 111 2.35 7.14 5.06
C GLU A 111 2.08 5.72 4.56
N ALA A 112 0.88 5.42 4.04
CA ALA A 112 0.56 4.12 3.45
C ALA A 112 1.47 3.78 2.26
N ILE A 113 1.72 4.74 1.38
CA ILE A 113 2.66 4.59 0.25
C ILE A 113 4.08 4.33 0.77
N ALA A 114 4.53 5.09 1.78
CA ALA A 114 5.86 4.94 2.37
C ALA A 114 6.07 3.54 2.97
N VAL A 115 5.09 3.05 3.75
CA VAL A 115 5.13 1.68 4.32
C VAL A 115 5.16 0.63 3.22
N MET A 116 4.28 0.75 2.22
CA MET A 116 4.16 -0.20 1.12
C MET A 116 5.46 -0.32 0.30
N VAL A 117 6.22 0.77 0.16
CA VAL A 117 7.50 0.78 -0.57
C VAL A 117 8.65 0.24 0.28
N ALA A 118 8.67 0.56 1.58
CA ALA A 118 9.74 0.14 2.48
C ALA A 118 9.67 -1.36 2.83
N GLN A 119 8.47 -1.90 2.98
CA GLN A 119 8.25 -3.25 3.51
C GLN A 119 8.96 -4.37 2.71
N PRO A 120 8.90 -4.41 1.36
CA PRO A 120 9.59 -5.46 0.59
C PRO A 120 11.11 -5.48 0.79
N ALA A 121 11.74 -4.31 0.90
CA ALA A 121 13.19 -4.21 1.12
C ALA A 121 13.58 -4.69 2.52
N VAL A 122 12.79 -4.33 3.53
CA VAL A 122 13.00 -4.78 4.92
C VAL A 122 12.79 -6.29 5.05
N ASP A 123 11.76 -6.83 4.42
CA ASP A 123 11.47 -8.27 4.44
C ASP A 123 12.56 -9.09 3.74
N ALA A 124 13.04 -8.62 2.58
CA ALA A 124 14.15 -9.26 1.87
C ALA A 124 15.44 -9.24 2.69
N ALA A 125 15.79 -8.09 3.28
CA ALA A 125 16.97 -7.97 4.13
C ALA A 125 16.87 -8.83 5.39
N LEU A 126 15.68 -8.95 6.00
CA LEU A 126 15.45 -9.80 7.16
C LEU A 126 15.58 -11.29 6.81
N ALA A 127 15.09 -11.70 5.64
CA ALA A 127 15.25 -13.06 5.15
C ALA A 127 16.73 -13.40 4.93
N GLU A 128 17.47 -12.51 4.29
CA GLU A 128 18.93 -12.66 4.08
C GLU A 128 19.68 -12.74 5.41
N ALA A 129 19.39 -11.82 6.35
CA ALA A 129 20.02 -11.82 7.68
C ALA A 129 19.69 -13.09 8.48
N THR A 130 18.48 -13.63 8.34
CA THR A 130 18.07 -14.88 8.99
C THR A 130 18.78 -16.09 8.38
N ALA A 131 18.97 -16.11 7.07
CA ALA A 131 19.76 -17.15 6.40
C ALA A 131 21.23 -17.09 6.85
N ALA A 132 21.85 -15.90 6.84
CA ALA A 132 23.23 -15.71 7.28
C ALA A 132 23.44 -16.10 8.75
N LEU A 133 22.52 -15.75 9.66
CA LEU A 133 22.59 -16.15 11.06
C LEU A 133 22.50 -17.68 11.24
N SER A 134 21.73 -18.34 10.38
CA SER A 134 21.60 -19.81 10.40
C SER A 134 22.88 -20.50 9.94
N GLU A 135 23.71 -19.82 9.15
CA GLU A 135 25.00 -20.34 8.67
C GLU A 135 26.16 -20.03 9.64
N ASP A 136 26.23 -18.79 10.15
CA ASP A 136 27.37 -18.28 10.92
C ASP A 136 26.87 -17.59 12.20
N MET A 137 26.51 -18.37 13.23
CA MET A 137 25.84 -17.96 14.50
C MET A 137 26.62 -16.92 15.34
N THR A 138 26.89 -15.76 14.76
CA THR A 138 27.70 -14.66 15.28
C THR A 138 26.81 -13.62 15.93
N GLU A 139 27.40 -12.87 16.86
CA GLU A 139 26.69 -11.78 17.55
C GLU A 139 26.33 -10.65 16.57
N GLU A 140 27.17 -10.39 15.57
CA GLU A 140 26.92 -9.40 14.53
C GLU A 140 25.75 -9.79 13.62
N ALA A 141 25.66 -11.04 13.19
CA ALA A 141 24.54 -11.54 12.40
C ALA A 141 23.22 -11.46 13.21
N TYR A 142 23.29 -11.80 14.50
CA TYR A 142 22.14 -11.71 15.40
C TYR A 142 21.69 -10.27 15.62
N ALA A 143 22.62 -9.35 15.86
CA ALA A 143 22.34 -7.93 16.02
C ALA A 143 21.71 -7.32 14.75
N ARG A 144 22.22 -7.69 13.56
CA ARG A 144 21.63 -7.28 12.27
C ARG A 144 20.21 -7.81 12.11
N GLN A 145 19.97 -9.10 12.39
CA GLN A 145 18.63 -9.69 12.32
C GLN A 145 17.66 -8.99 13.29
N GLN A 146 18.08 -8.72 14.53
CA GLN A 146 17.26 -8.00 15.50
C GLN A 146 16.89 -6.59 15.03
N ALA A 147 17.85 -5.84 14.48
CA ALA A 147 17.61 -4.49 13.98
C ALA A 147 16.57 -4.50 12.85
N LEU A 148 16.69 -5.43 11.90
CA LEU A 148 15.73 -5.59 10.81
C LEU A 148 14.35 -6.04 11.29
N SER A 149 14.30 -6.92 12.29
CA SER A 149 13.04 -7.34 12.93
C SER A 149 12.30 -6.16 13.58
N ARG A 150 13.03 -5.29 14.30
CA ARG A 150 12.47 -4.06 14.88
C ARG A 150 11.96 -3.11 13.79
N GLN A 151 12.74 -2.91 12.73
CA GLN A 151 12.33 -2.07 11.61
C GLN A 151 11.04 -2.59 10.96
N ARG A 152 10.90 -3.92 10.80
CA ARG A 152 9.66 -4.54 10.29
C ARG A 152 8.47 -4.27 11.22
N GLN A 153 8.67 -4.43 12.54
CA GLN A 153 7.64 -4.15 13.54
C GLN A 153 7.21 -2.68 13.54
N GLU A 154 8.13 -1.74 13.33
CA GLU A 154 7.80 -0.32 13.21
C GLU A 154 6.92 -0.04 11.98
N LEU A 155 7.19 -0.68 10.84
CA LEU A 155 6.35 -0.59 9.65
C LEU A 155 4.96 -1.17 9.89
N GLU A 156 4.88 -2.34 10.54
CA GLU A 156 3.60 -2.95 10.93
C GLU A 156 2.80 -2.06 11.88
N ALA A 157 3.45 -1.41 12.85
CA ALA A 157 2.81 -0.48 13.78
C ALA A 157 2.28 0.78 13.08
N ARG A 158 3.05 1.36 12.15
CA ARG A 158 2.59 2.48 11.32
C ARG A 158 1.36 2.09 10.52
N LEU A 159 1.38 0.92 9.86
CA LEU A 159 0.22 0.43 9.12
C LEU A 159 -1.00 0.22 10.03
N ALA A 160 -0.81 -0.31 11.23
CA ALA A 160 -1.89 -0.48 12.19
C ALA A 160 -2.52 0.86 12.61
N ASN A 161 -1.70 1.91 12.76
CA ASN A 161 -2.19 3.26 13.08
C ASN A 161 -2.97 3.93 11.93
N LEU A 162 -2.71 3.51 10.68
CA LEU A 162 -3.45 3.98 9.50
C LEU A 162 -4.77 3.26 9.30
N MET A 163 -4.88 2.04 9.82
CA MET A 163 -6.14 1.34 9.82
C MET A 163 -7.07 2.05 10.80
N LEU A 164 -8.17 2.60 10.29
CA LEU A 164 -9.31 2.98 11.11
C LEU A 164 -9.64 1.73 11.94
N ALA A 165 -9.43 1.81 13.26
CA ALA A 165 -10.13 0.89 14.14
C ALA A 165 -11.59 0.99 13.74
N ASP A 166 -12.26 -0.14 13.48
CA ASP A 166 -13.72 -0.12 13.40
C ASP A 166 -14.18 0.58 14.66
N ASP A 167 -14.61 1.83 14.50
CA ASP A 167 -15.12 2.65 15.57
C ASP A 167 -16.48 2.02 15.88
N GLU A 168 -16.46 0.90 16.61
CA GLU A 168 -17.57 0.40 17.42
C GLU A 168 -17.84 1.45 18.51
N ASN A 169 -18.23 2.65 18.10
CA ASN A 169 -19.19 3.44 18.83
C ASN A 169 -20.55 3.07 18.24
N LEU A 170 -20.99 1.86 18.60
CA LEU A 170 -22.41 1.57 18.68
C LEU A 170 -22.99 2.59 19.66
N ASP A 171 -23.90 3.41 19.16
CA ASP A 171 -24.67 4.37 19.94
C ASP A 171 -25.19 3.74 21.25
N GLU A 172 -24.83 4.32 22.40
CA GLU A 172 -25.61 4.25 23.65
C GLU A 172 -26.17 5.64 23.99
#